data_AF-A0A3N5GCR8-F1
#
_entry.id   AF-A0A3N5GCR8-F1
#
_cell.length_a   1.000
_cell.length_b   1.000
_cell.length_c   1.000
_cell.angle_alpha   90.00
_cell.angle_beta   90.00
_cell.angle_gamma   90.00
#
_symmetry.space_group_name_H-M   'P 1'
#
loop_
_entity.id
_entity.type
_entity.pdbx_description
1 polymer ?
#
loop_
_entity_poly.entity_id
_entity_poly.type
_entity_poly.pdbx_seq_one_letter_code
_entity_poly.pdbx_strand_id
1 'polypeptide(L)'
;MRARPPSETEPRRRPALEPETPGVAFGADSFRSLQRVSEAVRERIKIDQVFIGSCTNAKIEDLRIAAKILKGKKLAHGTRGVAIPASHEIWLKALDEGIIEVLVRAGF
;
A
#
# COMPACT_ATOMS: atom_id res chain seq x y z
N MET A 1 -1.48 35.21 -21.09
CA MET A 1 -2.60 34.74 -20.24
C MET A 1 -2.14 34.73 -18.79
N ARG A 2 -2.63 35.65 -17.93
CA ARG A 2 -2.34 35.61 -16.49
C ARG A 2 -3.27 34.58 -15.85
N ALA A 3 -2.71 33.69 -15.03
CA ALA A 3 -3.49 32.68 -14.32
C ALA A 3 -4.53 33.35 -13.40
N ARG A 4 -5.75 32.80 -13.40
CA ARG A 4 -6.85 33.25 -12.53
C ARG A 4 -6.47 32.92 -11.07
N PRO A 5 -6.67 33.84 -10.11
CA PRO A 5 -6.42 33.53 -8.71
C PRO A 5 -7.33 32.37 -8.25
N PRO A 6 -6.84 31.49 -7.36
CA PRO A 6 -7.60 30.36 -6.86
C PRO A 6 -8.86 30.84 -6.14
N SER A 7 -10.01 30.22 -6.43
CA SER A 7 -11.29 30.52 -5.78
C SER A 7 -11.32 30.03 -4.34
N GLU A 8 -12.06 30.72 -3.45
CA GLU A 8 -12.21 30.35 -2.02
C GLU A 8 -12.77 28.94 -1.78
N THR A 9 -13.32 28.31 -2.82
CA THR A 9 -13.80 26.92 -2.83
C THR A 9 -12.73 25.89 -3.17
N GLU A 10 -11.51 26.28 -3.52
CA GLU A 10 -10.42 25.32 -3.69
C GLU A 10 -10.01 24.74 -2.33
N PRO A 11 -10.03 23.41 -2.18
CA PRO A 11 -9.58 22.79 -0.94
C PRO A 11 -8.14 23.23 -0.66
N ARG A 12 -7.87 23.70 0.56
CA ARG A 12 -6.51 24.07 0.99
C ARG A 12 -5.57 22.93 0.62
N ARG A 13 -4.60 23.20 -0.26
CA ARG A 13 -3.60 22.20 -0.65
C ARG A 13 -2.90 21.72 0.62
N ARG A 14 -2.97 20.41 0.87
CA ARG A 14 -2.19 19.80 1.95
C ARG A 14 -0.70 20.01 1.65
N PRO A 15 0.13 20.29 2.67
CA PRO A 15 1.57 20.40 2.46
C PRO A 15 2.11 19.12 1.83
N ALA A 16 3.12 19.26 0.96
CA ALA A 16 3.77 18.13 0.32
C ALA A 16 4.33 17.17 1.37
N LEU A 17 4.26 15.87 1.10
CA LEU A 17 4.90 14.85 1.92
C LEU A 17 6.41 14.88 1.70
N GLU A 18 7.19 14.74 2.77
CA GLU A 18 8.63 14.50 2.67
C GLU A 18 8.88 13.15 1.99
N PRO A 19 9.91 13.02 1.13
CA PRO A 19 10.10 11.84 0.27
C PRO A 19 10.14 10.49 0.99
N GLU A 20 10.74 10.45 2.17
CA GLU A 20 10.87 9.24 3.01
C GLU A 20 9.64 8.93 3.89
N THR A 21 8.63 9.80 3.91
CA THR A 21 7.44 9.58 4.75
C THR A 21 6.47 8.60 4.08
N PRO A 22 6.05 7.49 4.74
CA PRO A 22 5.03 6.61 4.20
C PRO A 22 3.71 7.35 3.95
N GLY A 23 3.30 7.38 2.69
CA GLY A 23 2.07 8.01 2.21
C GLY A 23 1.03 6.99 1.74
N VAL A 24 -0.25 7.37 1.84
CA VAL A 24 -1.39 6.64 1.28
C VAL A 24 -2.27 7.61 0.49
N ALA A 25 -2.73 7.19 -0.69
CA ALA A 25 -3.64 7.97 -1.53
C ALA A 25 -5.08 7.52 -1.32
N PHE A 26 -6.03 8.47 -1.31
CA PHE A 26 -7.46 8.20 -1.18
C PHE A 26 -8.27 8.67 -2.40
N GLY A 27 -9.22 7.86 -2.89
CA GLY A 27 -10.09 8.25 -4.01
C GLY A 27 -9.42 8.23 -5.39
N ALA A 28 -10.20 8.56 -6.42
CA ALA A 28 -9.82 8.44 -7.84
C ALA A 28 -8.75 9.46 -8.29
N ASP A 29 -8.61 10.59 -7.60
CA ASP A 29 -7.58 11.60 -7.87
C ASP A 29 -6.32 11.36 -7.00
N SER A 30 -5.63 10.25 -7.27
CA SER A 30 -4.60 9.67 -6.40
C SER A 30 -3.40 10.57 -6.07
N PHE A 31 -3.12 11.60 -6.89
CA PHE A 31 -1.99 12.50 -6.65
C PHE A 31 -2.32 13.69 -5.73
N ARG A 32 -3.59 14.12 -5.69
CA ARG A 32 -4.03 15.27 -4.88
C ARG A 32 -4.47 14.89 -3.46
N SER A 33 -4.65 13.59 -3.22
CA SER A 33 -5.19 13.03 -1.99
C SER A 33 -4.17 12.23 -1.16
N LEU A 34 -2.88 12.45 -1.39
CA LEU A 34 -1.82 11.83 -0.60
C LEU A 34 -1.87 12.31 0.87
N GLN A 35 -1.93 11.36 1.78
CA GLN A 35 -1.93 11.57 3.23
C GLN A 35 -0.81 10.77 3.88
N ARG A 36 -0.32 11.20 5.04
CA ARG A 36 0.59 10.38 5.86
C ARG A 36 -0.16 9.16 6.38
N VAL A 37 0.49 8.00 6.37
CA VAL A 37 -0.09 6.79 6.99
C VAL A 37 -0.42 7.02 8.47
N SER A 38 0.40 7.78 9.19
CA SER A 38 0.17 8.12 10.59
C SER A 38 -1.09 8.95 10.84
N GLU A 39 -1.50 9.78 9.87
CA GLU A 39 -2.73 10.56 9.92
C GLU A 39 -3.93 9.67 9.56
N ALA A 40 -3.83 8.90 8.47
CA ALA A 40 -4.88 7.98 8.01
C ALA A 40 -5.29 6.95 9.08
N VAL A 41 -4.33 6.41 9.83
CA VAL A 41 -4.61 5.43 10.89
C VAL A 41 -5.45 6.03 12.04
N ARG A 42 -5.33 7.35 12.31
CA ARG A 42 -6.11 8.01 13.37
C ARG A 42 -7.60 8.07 13.06
N GLU A 43 -7.96 8.08 11.78
CA GLU A 43 -9.35 8.08 11.32
C GLU A 43 -10.03 6.71 11.48
N ARG A 44 -9.32 5.69 12.01
CA ARG A 44 -9.84 4.32 12.26
C ARG A 44 -10.51 3.68 11.05
N ILE A 45 -9.89 3.85 9.88
CA ILE A 45 -10.37 3.26 8.63
C ILE A 45 -10.35 1.73 8.75
N LYS A 46 -11.53 1.12 8.59
CA LYS A 46 -11.65 -0.34 8.51
C LYS A 46 -11.09 -0.81 7.17
N ILE A 47 -10.26 -1.85 7.22
CA ILE A 47 -9.67 -2.48 6.02
C ILE A 47 -10.32 -3.85 5.81
N ASP A 48 -11.16 -3.95 4.78
CA ASP A 48 -11.80 -5.21 4.40
C ASP A 48 -10.90 -6.09 3.52
N GLN A 49 -10.01 -5.48 2.73
CA GLN A 49 -9.11 -6.20 1.85
C GLN A 49 -7.72 -5.55 1.80
N VAL A 50 -6.70 -6.40 1.80
CA VAL A 50 -5.30 -6.02 1.55
C VAL A 50 -4.84 -6.72 0.28
N PHE A 51 -4.22 -5.96 -0.62
CA PHE A 51 -3.77 -6.45 -1.91
C PHE A 51 -2.32 -6.05 -2.13
N ILE A 52 -1.44 -7.02 -2.32
CA ILE A 52 -0.01 -6.82 -2.61
C ILE A 52 0.24 -7.34 -4.02
N GLY A 53 0.49 -6.44 -4.98
CA GLY A 53 0.79 -6.80 -6.37
C GLY A 53 -0.04 -6.11 -7.42
N SER A 54 0.37 -4.90 -7.80
CA SER A 54 -0.12 -4.14 -8.96
C SER A 54 0.95 -4.04 -10.04
N CYS A 55 0.65 -3.39 -11.17
CA CYS A 55 1.63 -3.07 -12.21
C CYS A 55 2.82 -2.22 -11.74
N THR A 56 2.78 -1.70 -10.50
CA THR A 56 3.81 -0.85 -9.92
C THR A 56 4.63 -1.51 -8.81
N ASN A 57 4.28 -2.72 -8.36
CA ASN A 57 4.96 -3.41 -7.26
C ASN A 57 4.95 -4.95 -7.45
N ALA A 58 5.24 -5.70 -6.38
CA ALA A 58 5.38 -7.15 -6.33
C ALA A 58 6.57 -7.74 -7.10
N LYS A 59 7.67 -6.99 -7.15
CA LYS A 59 9.00 -7.56 -7.39
C LYS A 59 9.44 -8.37 -6.16
N ILE A 60 10.51 -9.14 -6.31
CA ILE A 60 10.98 -9.99 -5.21
C ILE A 60 11.38 -9.16 -3.99
N GLU A 61 11.93 -7.95 -4.17
CA GLU A 61 12.27 -7.03 -3.09
C GLU A 61 11.03 -6.61 -2.29
N ASP A 62 9.93 -6.31 -2.97
CA ASP A 62 8.66 -5.93 -2.33
C ASP A 62 8.11 -7.08 -1.50
N LEU A 63 8.13 -8.30 -2.06
CA LEU A 63 7.64 -9.50 -1.39
C LEU A 63 8.50 -9.86 -0.17
N ARG A 64 9.83 -9.65 -0.22
CA ARG A 64 10.73 -9.82 0.93
C ARG A 64 10.40 -8.84 2.05
N ILE A 65 10.14 -7.58 1.72
CA ILE A 65 9.75 -6.56 2.71
C ILE A 65 8.42 -6.95 3.35
N ALA A 66 7.42 -7.33 2.54
CA ALA A 66 6.14 -7.80 3.04
C ALA A 66 6.29 -9.02 3.97
N ALA A 67 7.04 -10.04 3.55
CA ALA A 67 7.31 -11.22 4.36
C ALA A 67 7.97 -10.87 5.70
N LYS A 68 8.96 -9.97 5.69
CA LYS A 68 9.64 -9.51 6.92
C LYS A 68 8.66 -8.85 7.89
N ILE A 69 7.72 -8.04 7.38
CA ILE A 69 6.72 -7.35 8.21
C ILE A 69 5.67 -8.34 8.76
N LEU A 70 5.28 -9.33 7.95
CA LEU A 70 4.20 -10.27 8.22
C LEU A 70 4.63 -11.51 9.00
N LYS A 71 5.93 -11.83 9.05
CA LYS A 71 6.44 -13.01 9.76
C LYS A 71 5.96 -13.06 11.21
N GLY A 72 5.27 -14.15 11.57
CA GLY A 72 4.70 -14.36 12.90
C GLY A 72 3.43 -13.57 13.20
N LYS A 73 2.89 -12.83 12.23
CA LYS A 73 1.63 -12.07 12.35
C LYS A 73 0.54 -12.73 11.52
N LYS A 74 -0.71 -12.34 11.79
CA LYS A 74 -1.88 -12.73 11.01
C LYS A 74 -2.71 -11.50 10.67
N LEU A 75 -3.39 -11.53 9.53
CA LEU A 75 -4.39 -10.54 9.17
C LEU A 75 -5.52 -10.51 10.22
N ALA A 76 -6.12 -9.33 10.36
CA ALA A 76 -7.26 -9.15 11.25
C ALA A 76 -8.45 -10.01 10.77
N HIS A 77 -9.27 -10.44 11.71
CA HIS A 77 -10.46 -11.24 11.39
C HIS A 77 -11.40 -10.47 10.46
N GLY A 78 -11.86 -11.13 9.39
CA GLY A 78 -12.73 -10.53 8.38
C GLY A 78 -12.00 -9.68 7.33
N THR A 79 -10.66 -9.62 7.35
CA THR A 79 -9.87 -9.00 6.29
C THR A 79 -9.40 -10.05 5.29
N ARG A 80 -9.62 -9.82 4.00
CA ARG A 80 -9.11 -10.66 2.91
C ARG A 80 -7.71 -10.22 2.49
N GLY A 81 -6.73 -11.11 2.57
CA GLY A 81 -5.44 -10.90 1.91
C GLY A 81 -5.44 -11.45 0.50
N VAL A 82 -4.71 -10.78 -0.40
CA VAL A 82 -4.37 -11.30 -1.73
C VAL A 82 -2.97 -10.82 -2.07
N ALA A 83 -2.09 -11.75 -2.45
CA ALA A 83 -0.75 -11.43 -2.95
C ALA A 83 -0.59 -11.95 -4.39
N ILE A 84 -0.16 -11.09 -5.31
CA ILE A 84 0.02 -11.40 -6.73
C ILE A 84 1.45 -11.00 -7.13
N PRO A 85 2.39 -11.95 -7.18
CA PRO A 85 3.73 -11.70 -7.70
C PRO A 85 3.71 -11.16 -9.14
N ALA A 86 4.64 -10.27 -9.47
CA ALA A 86 4.66 -9.58 -10.76
C ALA A 86 4.82 -10.51 -11.98
N SER A 87 5.40 -11.69 -11.79
CA SER A 87 5.58 -12.69 -12.84
C SER A 87 5.71 -14.10 -12.26
N HIS A 88 5.64 -15.12 -13.12
CA HIS A 88 5.91 -16.51 -12.74
C HIS A 88 7.33 -16.70 -12.19
N GLU A 89 8.33 -15.98 -12.72
CA GLU A 89 9.71 -16.06 -12.23
C GLU A 89 9.81 -15.55 -10.78
N ILE A 90 9.16 -14.42 -10.48
CA ILE A 90 9.12 -13.88 -9.11
C ILE A 90 8.32 -14.81 -8.19
N TRP A 91 7.23 -15.42 -8.69
CA TRP A 91 6.47 -16.42 -7.95
C TRP A 91 7.36 -17.59 -7.52
N LEU A 92 8.10 -18.20 -8.47
CA LEU A 92 9.00 -19.32 -8.18
C LEU A 92 10.10 -18.92 -7.19
N LYS A 93 10.71 -17.75 -7.38
CA LYS A 93 11.73 -17.25 -6.45
C LYS A 93 11.17 -17.00 -5.04
N ALA A 94 9.96 -16.46 -4.94
CA ALA A 94 9.30 -16.26 -3.65
C ALA A 94 8.95 -17.59 -2.98
N LEU A 95 8.64 -18.64 -3.76
CA LEU A 95 8.42 -19.98 -3.26
C LEU A 95 9.72 -20.57 -2.69
N ASP A 96 10.82 -20.49 -3.45
CA ASP A 96 12.13 -21.00 -3.05
C ASP A 96 12.68 -20.30 -1.80
N GLU A 97 12.41 -19.00 -1.64
CA GLU A 97 12.79 -18.22 -0.46
C GLU A 97 11.84 -18.41 0.75
N GLY A 98 10.79 -19.23 0.61
CA GLY A 98 9.79 -19.47 1.67
C GLY A 98 8.87 -18.28 1.96
N ILE A 99 8.86 -17.26 1.09
CA ILE A 99 8.03 -16.06 1.25
C ILE A 99 6.55 -16.43 1.12
N ILE A 100 6.22 -17.30 0.18
CA ILE A 100 4.84 -17.77 -0.01
C ILE A 100 4.29 -18.41 1.27
N GLU A 101 5.10 -19.21 1.98
CA GLU A 101 4.68 -19.80 3.26
C GLU A 101 4.37 -18.72 4.31
N VAL A 102 5.21 -17.67 4.40
CA VAL A 102 4.98 -16.56 5.33
C VAL A 102 3.67 -15.83 5.01
N LEU A 103 3.40 -15.56 3.73
CA LEU A 103 2.18 -14.90 3.29
C LEU A 103 0.94 -15.75 3.61
N VAL A 104 0.97 -17.05 3.27
CA VAL A 104 -0.13 -17.99 3.56
C VAL A 104 -0.38 -18.10 5.07
N ARG A 105 0.66 -18.23 5.89
CA ARG A 105 0.52 -18.29 7.36
C ARG A 105 -0.04 -16.98 7.95
N ALA A 106 0.24 -15.86 7.31
CA ALA A 106 -0.32 -14.56 7.68
C ALA A 106 -1.78 -14.39 7.24
N GLY A 107 -2.30 -15.23 6.35
CA GLY A 107 -3.68 -15.19 5.87
C GLY A 107 -3.87 -14.47 4.53
N PHE A 108 -2.82 -14.38 3.72
CA PHE A 108 -2.88 -13.92 2.32
C PHE A 108 -3.27 -15.04 1.35
#